data_AF-A0A8T6HKZ4-F1
#
_entry.id   AF-A0A8T6HKZ4-F1
#
_cell.length_a   1.000
_cell.length_b   1.000
_cell.length_c   1.000
_cell.angle_alpha   90.00
_cell.angle_beta   90.00
_cell.angle_gamma   90.00
#
_symmetry.space_group_name_H-M   'P 1'
#
loop_
_entity.id
_entity.type
_entity.pdbx_description
1 polymer ?
#
loop_
_entity_poly.entity_id
_entity_poly.type
_entity_poly.pdbx_seq_one_letter_code
_entity_poly.pdbx_strand_id
1 'polypeptide(L)'
;MSDSEPNTSPPLDGVRVVDFTWIVAGPTCTRLLGDLGAEVIRVENEQTLDSIRFGRPHPNGFDPPDSGAMFNWLDRNKRSITVNARHPDGLDLIKRLIRVSDVVVENYSSRILENWGLSFEEQRAENPQIIYVSLSGFGHSGPQRDYSTWGPTAQALSGLTAMSGLPEAPEPAGWGYSYLDHMAGFTAAAAIAAALKHRRETGNGQWIDLSQVETGMALTGPATLDFTVNGRRYRETGNPPGNRSVWPQAVPHNTYPTAGDDNWIMITCTSDAEWEAFCEVSDHPHWRTDRRFATLPARLRHEDELDEQIGSWTAGQDGRALMQRLQAADVPAGVVQNGVDLVVNDPQMNAREWTVTRDHPVIGEHLTDGLQIHFSRTPAHRDRPGPPLGEANQYVFAELLGLSDERIAELQMNGAMG
;
A
#
# COMPACT_ATOMS: atom_id res chain seq x y z
N MET A 1 5.48 -30.89 26.03
CA MET A 1 5.28 -29.47 26.38
C MET A 1 3.81 -29.21 26.14
N SER A 2 3.07 -28.76 27.16
CA SER A 2 1.61 -28.64 27.09
C SER A 2 1.21 -27.65 26.00
N ASP A 3 0.36 -28.10 25.09
CA ASP A 3 -0.43 -27.23 24.22
C ASP A 3 -1.34 -26.38 25.10
N SER A 4 -0.83 -25.24 25.57
CA SER A 4 -1.67 -24.15 26.04
C SER A 4 -2.49 -23.69 24.85
N GLU A 5 -3.80 -23.54 25.02
CA GLU A 5 -4.69 -22.97 24.01
C GLU A 5 -4.04 -21.73 23.36
N PRO A 6 -4.12 -21.58 22.04
CA PRO A 6 -3.51 -20.46 21.36
C PRO A 6 -4.07 -19.16 21.94
N ASN A 7 -3.19 -18.27 22.39
CA ASN A 7 -3.56 -16.90 22.73
C ASN A 7 -4.19 -16.27 21.48
N THR A 8 -5.51 -16.08 21.51
CA THR A 8 -6.30 -15.61 20.35
C THR A 8 -6.20 -14.09 20.14
N SER A 9 -5.44 -13.38 20.98
CA SER A 9 -5.20 -11.95 20.78
C SER A 9 -4.47 -11.69 19.45
N PRO A 10 -4.91 -10.68 18.68
CA PRO A 10 -4.20 -10.22 17.49
C PRO A 10 -2.74 -9.80 17.79
N PRO A 11 -1.85 -9.77 16.77
CA PRO A 11 -0.43 -9.47 16.95
C PRO A 11 -0.10 -8.14 17.65
N LEU A 12 -0.92 -7.10 17.44
CA LEU A 12 -0.74 -5.77 18.03
C LEU A 12 -1.81 -5.45 19.07
N ASP A 13 -2.42 -6.47 19.66
CA ASP A 13 -3.35 -6.27 20.78
C ASP A 13 -2.66 -5.52 21.93
N GLY A 14 -3.37 -4.56 22.52
CA GLY A 14 -2.83 -3.66 23.54
C GLY A 14 -1.96 -2.50 23.03
N VAL A 15 -1.69 -2.39 21.72
CA VAL A 15 -1.03 -1.20 21.15
C VAL A 15 -2.07 -0.14 20.77
N ARG A 16 -1.90 1.10 21.24
CA ARG A 16 -2.73 2.25 20.88
C ARG A 16 -1.97 3.25 20.00
N VAL A 17 -2.59 3.66 18.91
CA VAL A 17 -2.03 4.57 17.91
C VAL A 17 -2.88 5.83 17.81
N VAL A 18 -2.25 7.00 17.93
CA VAL A 18 -2.86 8.28 17.56
C VAL A 18 -2.53 8.56 16.10
N ASP A 19 -3.57 8.63 15.27
CA ASP A 19 -3.47 8.75 13.83
C ASP A 19 -3.86 10.16 13.37
N PHE A 20 -2.86 10.97 13.02
CA PHE A 20 -3.03 12.31 12.41
C PHE A 20 -2.93 12.26 10.89
N THR A 21 -3.01 11.07 10.29
CA THR A 21 -2.61 10.88 8.90
C THR A 21 -3.71 11.23 7.91
N TRP A 22 -3.28 11.70 6.73
CA TRP A 22 -4.12 12.18 5.66
C TRP A 22 -3.87 11.42 4.34
N ILE A 23 -4.89 11.39 3.48
CA ILE A 23 -4.82 10.87 2.12
C ILE A 23 -4.55 9.36 2.07
N VAL A 24 -3.32 8.89 1.80
CA VAL A 24 -3.06 7.47 1.50
C VAL A 24 -1.85 6.90 2.25
N ALA A 25 -0.72 7.60 2.29
CA ALA A 25 0.52 7.01 2.80
C ALA A 25 0.47 6.67 4.29
N GLY A 26 0.14 7.67 5.11
CA GLY A 26 -0.05 7.47 6.54
C GLY A 26 -1.26 6.58 6.86
N PRO A 27 -2.43 6.76 6.22
CA PRO A 27 -3.57 5.87 6.45
C PRO A 27 -3.29 4.41 6.09
N THR A 28 -2.44 4.13 5.10
CA THR A 28 -2.01 2.75 4.79
C THR A 28 -1.22 2.13 5.94
N CYS A 29 -0.32 2.89 6.56
CA CYS A 29 0.41 2.45 7.75
C CYS A 29 -0.56 2.11 8.88
N THR A 30 -1.40 3.06 9.26
CA THR A 30 -2.27 2.90 10.43
C THR A 30 -3.40 1.91 10.18
N ARG A 31 -3.89 1.76 8.94
CA ARG A 31 -4.78 0.65 8.55
C ARG A 31 -4.13 -0.70 8.83
N LEU A 32 -2.89 -0.90 8.37
CA LEU A 32 -2.21 -2.18 8.59
C LEU A 32 -2.03 -2.46 10.09
N LEU A 33 -1.72 -1.44 10.90
CA LEU A 33 -1.65 -1.60 12.36
C LEU A 33 -3.01 -1.98 12.96
N GLY A 34 -4.10 -1.35 12.50
CA GLY A 34 -5.47 -1.67 12.91
C GLY A 34 -5.91 -3.07 12.48
N ASP A 35 -5.61 -3.47 11.25
CA ASP A 35 -5.83 -4.82 10.72
C ASP A 35 -5.07 -5.87 11.57
N LEU A 36 -3.87 -5.53 12.05
CA LEU A 36 -3.07 -6.36 12.97
C LEU A 36 -3.51 -6.27 14.44
N GLY A 37 -4.55 -5.51 14.74
CA GLY A 37 -5.22 -5.48 16.04
C GLY A 37 -4.89 -4.30 16.95
N ALA A 38 -4.11 -3.31 16.49
CA ALA A 38 -3.90 -2.09 17.26
C ALA A 38 -5.22 -1.31 17.43
N GLU A 39 -5.37 -0.59 18.54
CA GLU A 39 -6.40 0.45 18.68
C GLU A 39 -5.91 1.73 18.02
N VAL A 40 -6.40 2.00 16.82
CA VAL A 40 -6.06 3.20 16.07
C VAL A 40 -7.14 4.25 16.26
N ILE A 41 -6.76 5.40 16.82
CA ILE A 41 -7.63 6.55 17.06
C ILE A 41 -7.24 7.65 16.08
N ARG A 42 -8.05 7.79 15.03
CA ARG A 42 -7.91 8.82 14.02
C ARG A 42 -8.41 10.15 14.56
N VAL A 43 -7.54 11.15 14.54
CA VAL A 43 -7.83 12.51 14.97
C VAL A 43 -8.22 13.34 13.75
N GLU A 44 -9.43 13.87 13.77
CA GLU A 44 -10.00 14.61 12.65
C GLU A 44 -10.50 15.98 13.09
N ASN A 45 -10.66 16.90 12.14
CA ASN A 45 -11.25 18.20 12.39
C ASN A 45 -12.42 18.41 11.43
N GLU A 46 -13.63 18.56 11.96
CA GLU A 46 -14.86 18.73 11.16
C GLU A 46 -14.80 19.93 10.22
N GLN A 47 -14.03 20.95 10.58
CA GLN A 47 -13.86 22.16 9.76
C GLN A 47 -12.93 21.93 8.56
N THR A 48 -12.06 20.93 8.64
CA THR A 48 -11.05 20.60 7.64
C THR A 48 -10.91 19.09 7.54
N LEU A 49 -11.91 18.46 6.94
CA LEU A 49 -11.91 17.02 6.72
C LEU A 49 -10.85 16.62 5.70
N ASP A 50 -10.27 15.44 5.92
CA ASP A 50 -9.43 14.79 4.92
C ASP A 50 -10.23 14.58 3.63
N SER A 51 -9.69 15.01 2.49
CA SER A 51 -10.40 14.94 1.22
C SER A 51 -10.67 13.49 0.77
N ILE A 52 -9.96 12.51 1.34
CA ILE A 52 -10.21 11.09 1.07
C ILE A 52 -11.61 10.62 1.51
N ARG A 53 -12.24 11.32 2.47
CA ARG A 53 -13.66 11.10 2.88
C ARG A 53 -14.66 11.29 1.75
N PHE A 54 -14.28 12.01 0.71
CA PHE A 54 -15.10 12.25 -0.49
C PHE A 54 -14.65 11.37 -1.68
N GLY A 55 -13.76 10.41 -1.42
CA GLY A 55 -13.17 9.54 -2.43
C GLY A 55 -14.14 8.47 -2.94
N ARG A 56 -14.22 8.36 -4.28
CA ARG A 56 -15.05 7.39 -5.01
C ARG A 56 -14.50 5.95 -4.91
N PRO A 57 -15.34 4.91 -5.09
CA PRO A 57 -16.77 4.95 -5.43
C PRO A 57 -17.70 5.31 -4.26
N HIS A 58 -18.99 5.47 -4.55
CA HIS A 58 -20.04 5.75 -3.56
C HIS A 58 -21.17 4.71 -3.71
N PRO A 59 -21.04 3.52 -3.09
CA PRO A 59 -21.88 2.35 -3.40
C PRO A 59 -23.38 2.59 -3.25
N ASN A 60 -23.79 3.43 -2.30
CA ASN A 60 -25.19 3.75 -2.03
C ASN A 60 -25.52 5.25 -2.20
N GLY A 61 -24.81 5.93 -3.10
CA GLY A 61 -24.96 7.37 -3.33
C GLY A 61 -23.99 8.21 -2.51
N PHE A 62 -23.92 9.50 -2.86
CA PHE A 62 -22.99 10.45 -2.26
C PHE A 62 -23.63 11.12 -1.03
N ASP A 63 -23.23 10.65 0.14
CA ASP A 63 -23.65 11.14 1.47
C ASP A 63 -22.40 11.37 2.34
N PRO A 64 -21.61 12.43 2.08
CA PRO A 64 -20.39 12.69 2.84
C PRO A 64 -20.72 13.13 4.28
N PRO A 65 -19.83 12.91 5.25
CA PRO A 65 -18.44 12.50 5.06
C PRO A 65 -18.17 10.98 5.15
N ASP A 66 -19.22 10.16 5.25
CA ASP A 66 -19.10 8.74 5.64
C ASP A 66 -19.40 7.75 4.50
N SER A 67 -19.77 8.25 3.31
CA SER A 67 -20.04 7.43 2.12
C SER A 67 -18.84 7.18 1.20
N GLY A 68 -17.70 7.83 1.44
CA GLY A 68 -16.51 7.71 0.60
C GLY A 68 -15.82 6.35 0.75
N ALA A 69 -15.92 5.49 -0.26
CA ALA A 69 -15.37 4.13 -0.18
C ALA A 69 -13.84 4.11 -0.03
N MET A 70 -13.11 5.10 -0.56
CA MET A 70 -11.66 5.17 -0.39
C MET A 70 -11.26 5.42 1.06
N PHE A 71 -11.97 6.30 1.76
CA PHE A 71 -11.79 6.49 3.20
C PHE A 71 -12.16 5.21 3.95
N ASN A 72 -13.32 4.63 3.66
CA ASN A 72 -13.76 3.42 4.35
C ASN A 72 -12.79 2.24 4.15
N TRP A 73 -12.13 2.17 3.00
CA TRP A 73 -11.05 1.22 2.73
C TRP A 73 -9.78 1.51 3.54
N LEU A 74 -9.32 2.77 3.56
CA LEU A 74 -8.08 3.17 4.24
C LEU A 74 -8.21 3.30 5.76
N ASP A 75 -9.42 3.46 6.27
CA ASP A 75 -9.68 3.75 7.67
C ASP A 75 -10.48 2.65 8.38
N ARG A 76 -10.66 1.49 7.74
CA ARG A 76 -11.17 0.28 8.42
C ARG A 76 -10.33 -0.05 9.65
N ASN A 77 -10.97 -0.66 10.65
CA ASN A 77 -10.35 -1.00 11.93
C ASN A 77 -9.85 0.17 12.78
N LYS A 78 -10.16 1.42 12.40
CA LYS A 78 -9.88 2.61 13.20
C LYS A 78 -11.12 3.06 13.97
N ARG A 79 -10.91 4.02 14.85
CA ARG A 79 -11.92 4.80 15.55
C ARG A 79 -11.75 6.26 15.16
N SER A 80 -12.82 6.98 14.85
CA SER A 80 -12.75 8.41 14.54
C SER A 80 -13.09 9.25 15.77
N ILE A 81 -12.28 10.28 16.04
CA ILE A 81 -12.62 11.37 16.96
C ILE A 81 -12.45 12.72 16.27
N THR A 82 -13.19 13.71 16.74
CA THR A 82 -13.12 15.09 16.25
C THR A 82 -12.46 16.00 17.29
N VAL A 83 -11.33 16.60 16.93
CA VAL A 83 -10.59 17.54 17.79
C VAL A 83 -9.99 18.63 16.92
N ASN A 84 -10.19 19.88 17.31
CA ASN A 84 -9.46 21.00 16.76
C ASN A 84 -8.12 21.17 17.49
N ALA A 85 -7.06 20.54 16.98
CA ALA A 85 -5.71 20.60 17.56
C ALA A 85 -5.11 22.04 17.59
N ARG A 86 -5.72 23.00 16.87
CA ARG A 86 -5.30 24.40 16.87
C ARG A 86 -5.97 25.22 17.97
N HIS A 87 -7.02 24.69 18.59
CA HIS A 87 -7.64 25.30 19.77
C HIS A 87 -6.83 24.87 21.01
N PRO A 88 -6.52 25.78 21.97
CA PRO A 88 -5.72 25.43 23.15
C PRO A 88 -6.28 24.24 23.95
N ASP A 89 -7.59 24.19 24.16
CA ASP A 89 -8.21 23.03 24.83
C ASP A 89 -8.15 21.75 23.98
N GLY A 90 -8.26 21.86 22.66
CA GLY A 90 -8.15 20.71 21.76
C GLY A 90 -6.73 20.14 21.75
N LEU A 91 -5.72 21.02 21.77
CA LEU A 91 -4.33 20.63 21.94
C LEU A 91 -4.09 19.92 23.29
N ASP A 92 -4.71 20.37 24.38
CA ASP A 92 -4.65 19.68 25.67
C ASP A 92 -5.26 18.26 25.59
N LEU A 93 -6.39 18.09 24.90
CA LEU A 93 -6.98 16.77 24.65
C LEU A 93 -6.02 15.84 23.89
N ILE A 94 -5.38 16.36 22.85
CA ILE A 94 -4.37 15.60 22.09
C ILE A 94 -3.21 15.17 22.99
N LYS A 95 -2.68 16.08 23.81
CA LYS A 95 -1.59 15.76 24.74
C LYS A 95 -2.02 14.69 25.74
N ARG A 96 -3.24 14.76 26.28
CA ARG A 96 -3.80 13.69 27.13
C ARG A 96 -3.91 12.36 26.42
N LEU A 97 -4.32 12.35 25.15
CA LEU A 97 -4.39 11.14 24.34
C LEU A 97 -3.00 10.53 24.10
N ILE A 98 -1.99 11.36 23.83
CA ILE A 98 -0.60 10.92 23.66
C ILE A 98 -0.03 10.27 24.93
N ARG A 99 -0.38 10.79 26.13
CA ARG A 99 0.02 10.21 27.42
C ARG A 99 -0.41 8.75 27.61
N VAL A 100 -1.51 8.34 26.99
CA VAL A 100 -2.09 7.00 27.12
C VAL A 100 -1.93 6.14 25.85
N SER A 101 -1.11 6.60 24.90
CA SER A 101 -0.90 5.93 23.61
C SER A 101 0.55 5.46 23.44
N ASP A 102 0.74 4.51 22.53
CA ASP A 102 2.05 3.89 22.26
C ASP A 102 2.76 4.51 21.06
N VAL A 103 1.98 4.91 20.07
CA VAL A 103 2.48 5.41 18.78
C VAL A 103 1.69 6.65 18.36
N VAL A 104 2.37 7.64 17.79
CA VAL A 104 1.77 8.74 17.04
C VAL A 104 2.26 8.65 15.61
N VAL A 105 1.35 8.72 14.63
CA VAL A 105 1.69 8.69 13.21
C VAL A 105 1.11 9.93 12.53
N GLU A 106 1.93 10.61 11.74
CA GLU A 106 1.51 11.73 10.89
C GLU A 106 2.26 11.72 9.55
N ASN A 107 1.72 12.39 8.54
CA ASN A 107 2.31 12.48 7.20
C ASN A 107 2.12 13.89 6.59
N TYR A 108 2.17 14.92 7.42
CA TYR A 108 2.17 16.29 6.95
C TYR A 108 3.57 16.70 6.46
N SER A 109 3.68 17.93 5.93
CA SER A 109 5.00 18.52 5.78
C SER A 109 5.64 18.73 7.16
N SER A 110 6.97 18.66 7.21
CA SER A 110 7.79 18.59 8.43
C SER A 110 7.47 19.64 9.51
N ARG A 111 6.85 20.77 9.14
CA ARG A 111 6.56 21.88 10.04
C ARG A 111 5.21 21.82 10.73
N ILE A 112 4.25 21.03 10.23
CA ILE A 112 2.83 21.21 10.63
C ILE A 112 2.61 20.87 12.10
N LEU A 113 2.99 19.66 12.56
CA LEU A 113 2.82 19.30 13.98
C LEU A 113 3.72 20.13 14.90
N GLU A 114 4.94 20.45 14.47
CA GLU A 114 5.83 21.34 15.23
C GLU A 114 5.18 22.70 15.46
N ASN A 115 4.58 23.30 14.42
CA ASN A 115 3.85 24.56 14.53
C ASN A 115 2.60 24.49 15.44
N TRP A 116 2.06 23.29 15.66
CA TRP A 116 0.93 23.07 16.58
C TRP A 116 1.39 22.80 18.03
N GLY A 117 2.70 22.74 18.29
CA GLY A 117 3.24 22.39 19.60
C GLY A 117 3.17 20.88 19.90
N LEU A 118 3.35 20.07 18.85
CA LEU A 118 3.37 18.61 18.87
C LEU A 118 4.64 18.04 18.20
N SER A 119 5.78 18.73 18.33
CA SER A 119 7.09 18.17 17.95
C SER A 119 7.40 16.89 18.73
N PHE A 120 8.36 16.08 18.26
CA PHE A 120 8.78 14.88 18.99
C PHE A 120 9.18 15.18 20.44
N GLU A 121 9.89 16.28 20.68
CA GLU A 121 10.32 16.68 22.01
C GLU A 121 9.13 17.01 22.93
N GLU A 122 8.09 17.66 22.40
CA GLU A 122 6.85 17.92 23.14
C GLU A 122 6.07 16.63 23.40
N GLN A 123 5.95 15.74 22.42
CA GLN A 123 5.30 14.44 22.61
C GLN A 123 6.05 13.58 23.64
N ARG A 124 7.39 13.57 23.60
CA ARG A 124 8.23 12.85 24.56
C ARG A 124 8.13 13.41 25.98
N ALA A 125 7.93 14.72 26.12
CA ALA A 125 7.68 15.35 27.42
C ALA A 125 6.36 14.87 28.04
N GLU A 126 5.34 14.59 27.22
CA GLU A 126 4.08 14.00 27.66
C GLU A 126 4.21 12.48 27.93
N ASN A 127 4.97 11.77 27.10
CA ASN A 127 5.17 10.33 27.19
C ASN A 127 6.59 9.92 26.74
N PRO A 128 7.52 9.62 27.66
CA PRO A 128 8.90 9.22 27.32
C PRO A 128 9.00 7.91 26.52
N GLN A 129 7.94 7.09 26.50
CA GLN A 129 7.89 5.82 25.78
C GLN A 129 7.25 5.94 24.40
N ILE A 130 6.87 7.15 23.97
CA ILE A 130 6.14 7.35 22.72
C ILE A 130 7.01 7.04 21.50
N ILE A 131 6.47 6.27 20.57
CA ILE A 131 7.04 6.09 19.24
C ILE A 131 6.35 7.11 18.33
N TYR A 132 7.11 8.07 17.81
CA TYR A 132 6.59 9.06 16.88
C TYR A 132 7.07 8.76 15.47
N VAL A 133 6.16 8.73 14.51
CA VAL A 133 6.46 8.53 13.10
C VAL A 133 6.03 9.74 12.31
N SER A 134 7.00 10.35 11.62
CA SER A 134 6.75 11.36 10.60
C SER A 134 7.00 10.75 9.23
N LEU A 135 5.95 10.65 8.42
CA LEU A 135 5.98 10.13 7.06
C LEU A 135 5.86 11.29 6.05
N SER A 136 6.88 12.12 5.93
CA SER A 136 6.85 13.29 5.04
C SER A 136 7.44 12.95 3.66
N GLY A 137 7.29 13.87 2.69
CA GLY A 137 7.78 13.65 1.33
C GLY A 137 9.28 13.44 1.23
N PHE A 138 10.06 14.27 1.94
CA PHE A 138 11.53 14.32 1.85
C PHE A 138 12.23 14.06 3.20
N GLY A 139 11.49 13.73 4.26
CA GLY A 139 12.03 13.69 5.62
C GLY A 139 12.21 15.09 6.23
N HIS A 140 12.73 15.14 7.46
CA HIS A 140 12.92 16.37 8.23
C HIS A 140 14.29 17.02 8.06
N SER A 141 15.15 16.46 7.21
CA SER A 141 16.50 16.97 6.96
C SER A 141 16.75 17.33 5.48
N GLY A 142 17.84 18.04 5.23
CA GLY A 142 18.22 18.45 3.88
C GLY A 142 17.49 19.71 3.35
N PRO A 143 17.79 20.12 2.11
CA PRO A 143 17.32 21.38 1.54
C PRO A 143 15.83 21.37 1.15
N GLN A 144 15.23 20.19 0.96
CA GLN A 144 13.85 20.02 0.49
C GLN A 144 12.87 19.59 1.60
N ARG A 145 13.31 19.58 2.88
CA ARG A 145 12.49 19.12 4.02
C ARG A 145 11.14 19.83 4.15
N ASP A 146 11.03 21.05 3.64
CA ASP A 146 9.83 21.88 3.73
C ASP A 146 8.85 21.67 2.56
N TYR A 147 9.21 20.85 1.58
CA TYR A 147 8.39 20.61 0.40
C TYR A 147 7.32 19.55 0.67
N SER A 148 6.14 19.76 0.10
CA SER A 148 5.06 18.77 0.10
C SER A 148 5.10 17.93 -1.17
N THR A 149 4.78 16.64 -1.04
CA THR A 149 4.68 15.71 -2.17
C THR A 149 3.33 15.04 -2.18
N TRP A 150 2.95 14.57 -3.37
CA TRP A 150 1.88 13.60 -3.58
C TRP A 150 2.50 12.34 -4.20
N GLY A 151 1.82 11.19 -4.11
CA GLY A 151 2.32 9.90 -4.62
C GLY A 151 3.03 9.99 -5.99
N PRO A 152 2.41 10.54 -7.04
CA PRO A 152 3.06 10.68 -8.36
C PRO A 152 4.30 11.57 -8.36
N THR A 153 4.30 12.65 -7.59
CA THR A 153 5.46 13.56 -7.46
C THR A 153 6.60 12.87 -6.74
N ALA A 154 6.34 12.21 -5.60
CA ALA A 154 7.34 11.44 -4.88
C ALA A 154 7.94 10.34 -5.76
N GLN A 155 7.10 9.68 -6.58
CA GLN A 155 7.53 8.65 -7.50
C GLN A 155 8.46 9.18 -8.59
N ALA A 156 8.13 10.33 -9.18
CA ALA A 156 9.00 10.97 -10.15
C ALA A 156 10.35 11.36 -9.54
N LEU A 157 10.35 11.92 -8.33
CA LEU A 157 11.55 12.34 -7.62
C LEU A 157 12.43 11.16 -7.18
N SER A 158 11.83 10.01 -6.89
CA SER A 158 12.55 8.81 -6.49
C SER A 158 13.31 8.11 -7.63
N GLY A 159 13.04 8.47 -8.88
CA GLY A 159 13.60 7.84 -10.09
C GLY A 159 12.74 6.72 -10.68
N LEU A 160 11.74 6.22 -9.96
CA LEU A 160 10.86 5.12 -10.42
C LEU A 160 10.12 5.44 -11.73
N THR A 161 9.63 6.67 -11.89
CA THR A 161 8.97 7.08 -13.14
C THR A 161 9.89 6.98 -14.35
N ALA A 162 11.19 7.26 -14.19
CA ALA A 162 12.16 7.10 -15.27
C ALA A 162 12.42 5.62 -15.59
N MET A 163 12.24 4.72 -14.61
CA MET A 163 12.51 3.29 -14.76
C MET A 163 11.39 2.48 -15.39
N SER A 164 10.23 3.10 -15.60
CA SER A 164 9.01 2.44 -16.03
C SER A 164 8.46 3.01 -17.33
N GLY A 165 7.72 2.18 -18.06
CA GLY A 165 7.11 2.49 -19.34
C GLY A 165 7.36 1.40 -20.37
N LEU A 166 6.73 1.56 -21.54
CA LEU A 166 6.95 0.71 -22.69
C LEU A 166 8.26 1.09 -23.41
N PRO A 167 8.97 0.13 -24.03
CA PRO A 167 10.23 0.40 -24.74
C PRO A 167 10.12 1.48 -25.83
N GLU A 168 9.01 1.50 -26.55
CA GLU A 168 8.75 2.40 -27.67
C GLU A 168 8.16 3.74 -27.26
N ALA A 169 7.76 3.91 -25.98
CA ALA A 169 7.18 5.14 -25.48
C ALA A 169 8.29 6.11 -25.02
N PRO A 170 8.44 7.29 -25.67
CA PRO A 170 9.50 8.22 -25.31
C PRO A 170 9.29 8.86 -23.93
N GLU A 171 8.04 9.02 -23.50
CA GLU A 171 7.70 9.63 -22.21
C GLU A 171 7.92 8.66 -21.02
N PRO A 172 8.49 9.14 -19.90
CA PRO A 172 8.47 8.40 -18.65
C PRO A 172 7.05 8.20 -18.11
N ALA A 173 6.70 6.94 -17.82
CA ALA A 173 5.39 6.56 -17.29
C ALA A 173 5.57 5.81 -15.97
N GLY A 174 5.05 6.40 -14.90
CA GLY A 174 5.09 5.81 -13.56
C GLY A 174 4.19 4.58 -13.40
N TRP A 175 4.26 3.91 -12.25
CA TRP A 175 3.50 2.68 -11.93
C TRP A 175 2.01 2.92 -11.63
N GLY A 176 1.48 4.10 -11.95
CA GLY A 176 0.10 4.48 -11.66
C GLY A 176 -0.10 5.19 -10.31
N TYR A 177 -1.35 5.25 -9.87
CA TYR A 177 -1.79 6.03 -8.72
C TYR A 177 -1.31 5.43 -7.39
N SER A 178 -0.73 6.28 -6.53
CA SER A 178 -0.42 6.01 -5.12
C SER A 178 0.44 4.77 -4.77
N TYR A 179 1.14 4.16 -5.74
CA TYR A 179 2.08 3.06 -5.46
C TYR A 179 3.06 3.39 -4.33
N LEU A 180 3.70 4.55 -4.39
CA LEU A 180 4.63 4.98 -3.34
C LEU A 180 3.96 5.37 -2.03
N ASP A 181 2.70 5.78 -2.04
CA ASP A 181 1.99 6.06 -0.78
C ASP A 181 1.88 4.76 0.03
N HIS A 182 1.48 3.67 -0.63
CA HIS A 182 1.36 2.36 0.02
C HIS A 182 2.71 1.79 0.46
N MET A 183 3.74 1.87 -0.39
CA MET A 183 5.08 1.40 -0.03
C MET A 183 5.65 2.14 1.18
N ALA A 184 5.46 3.46 1.25
CA ALA A 184 5.87 4.25 2.41
C ALA A 184 5.08 3.87 3.66
N GLY A 185 3.77 3.65 3.54
CA GLY A 185 2.92 3.18 4.65
C GLY A 185 3.34 1.81 5.19
N PHE A 186 3.64 0.84 4.33
CA PHE A 186 4.12 -0.48 4.75
C PHE A 186 5.52 -0.42 5.38
N THR A 187 6.40 0.43 4.85
CA THR A 187 7.73 0.67 5.43
C THR A 187 7.61 1.29 6.82
N ALA A 188 6.69 2.24 7.00
CA ALA A 188 6.40 2.84 8.31
C ALA A 188 5.88 1.80 9.32
N ALA A 189 4.95 0.92 8.91
CA ALA A 189 4.44 -0.14 9.79
C ALA A 189 5.55 -1.12 10.21
N ALA A 190 6.47 -1.47 9.31
CA ALA A 190 7.64 -2.30 9.64
C ALA A 190 8.59 -1.59 10.62
N ALA A 191 8.84 -0.29 10.43
CA ALA A 191 9.65 0.52 11.34
C ALA A 191 9.01 0.63 12.73
N ILE A 192 7.68 0.78 12.82
CA ILE A 192 6.93 0.78 14.08
C ILE A 192 7.06 -0.56 14.79
N ALA A 193 6.95 -1.69 14.09
CA ALA A 193 7.16 -3.01 14.69
C ALA A 193 8.57 -3.14 15.30
N ALA A 194 9.60 -2.64 14.61
CA ALA A 194 10.96 -2.60 15.12
C ALA A 194 11.10 -1.66 16.35
N ALA A 195 10.44 -0.50 16.32
CA ALA A 195 10.45 0.45 17.44
C ALA A 195 9.68 -0.08 18.66
N LEU A 196 8.58 -0.80 18.47
CA LEU A 196 7.85 -1.49 19.55
C LEU A 196 8.73 -2.55 20.21
N LYS A 197 9.50 -3.31 19.42
CA LYS A 197 10.51 -4.24 19.95
C LYS A 197 11.59 -3.50 20.74
N HIS A 198 12.15 -2.42 20.20
CA HIS A 198 13.14 -1.60 20.90
C HIS A 198 12.61 -1.10 22.24
N ARG A 199 11.41 -0.51 22.25
CA ARG A 199 10.75 0.00 23.44
C ARG A 199 10.50 -1.09 24.48
N ARG A 200 10.11 -2.30 24.06
CA ARG A 200 9.96 -3.45 24.97
C ARG A 200 11.27 -3.83 25.65
N GLU A 201 12.40 -3.67 24.96
CA GLU A 201 13.73 -4.04 25.46
C GLU A 201 14.36 -2.95 26.31
N THR A 202 14.11 -1.67 25.99
CA THR A 202 14.80 -0.53 26.63
C THR A 202 13.91 0.32 27.51
N GLY A 203 12.59 0.20 27.37
CA GLY A 203 11.61 1.10 27.98
C GLY A 203 11.51 2.47 27.33
N ASN A 204 12.21 2.73 26.21
CA ASN A 204 12.24 4.05 25.56
C ASN A 204 11.55 4.04 24.20
N GLY A 205 10.79 5.11 23.93
CA GLY A 205 10.29 5.41 22.60
C GLY A 205 11.37 6.03 21.71
N GLN A 206 11.00 6.35 20.47
CA GLN A 206 11.91 7.03 19.53
C GLN A 206 11.14 7.74 18.42
N TRP A 207 11.84 8.63 17.72
CA TRP A 207 11.35 9.25 16.50
C TRP A 207 11.82 8.46 15.28
N ILE A 208 10.88 8.15 14.39
CA ILE A 208 11.11 7.61 13.06
C ILE A 208 10.81 8.73 12.04
N ASP A 209 11.88 9.32 11.48
CA ASP A 209 11.80 10.20 10.33
C ASP A 209 11.86 9.36 9.05
N LEU A 210 10.77 9.31 8.30
CA LEU A 210 10.63 8.47 7.11
C LEU A 210 10.26 9.33 5.90
N SER A 211 11.13 9.34 4.90
CA SER A 211 10.92 10.01 3.62
C SER A 211 10.25 9.09 2.60
N GLN A 212 9.12 9.55 2.05
CA GLN A 212 8.45 8.84 0.96
C GLN A 212 9.34 8.73 -0.28
N VAL A 213 10.11 9.77 -0.61
CA VAL A 213 11.03 9.76 -1.76
C VAL A 213 12.17 8.76 -1.54
N GLU A 214 12.77 8.71 -0.35
CA GLU A 214 13.84 7.74 -0.05
C GLU A 214 13.33 6.30 -0.07
N THR A 215 12.08 6.07 0.35
CA THR A 215 11.41 4.77 0.21
C THR A 215 11.36 4.33 -1.26
N GLY A 216 11.02 5.25 -2.17
CA GLY A 216 11.06 4.95 -3.60
C GLY A 216 12.47 4.76 -4.15
N MET A 217 13.45 5.54 -3.67
CA MET A 217 14.85 5.43 -4.11
C MET A 217 15.44 4.06 -3.77
N ALA A 218 15.04 3.46 -2.64
CA ALA A 218 15.45 2.11 -2.25
C ALA A 218 15.07 1.04 -3.29
N LEU A 219 14.10 1.31 -4.15
CA LEU A 219 13.64 0.42 -5.23
C LEU A 219 14.41 0.63 -6.55
N THR A 220 15.33 1.61 -6.62
CA THR A 220 16.07 1.96 -7.86
C THR A 220 17.50 1.41 -7.90
N GLY A 221 17.86 0.54 -6.94
CA GLY A 221 19.22 0.03 -6.71
C GLY A 221 19.97 -0.42 -7.98
N PRO A 222 19.41 -1.30 -8.84
CA PRO A 222 20.08 -1.71 -10.07
C PRO A 222 20.44 -0.55 -11.01
N ALA A 223 19.57 0.44 -11.16
CA ALA A 223 19.83 1.60 -12.03
C ALA A 223 20.92 2.52 -11.43
N THR A 224 20.91 2.74 -10.11
CA THR A 224 21.98 3.47 -9.41
C THR A 224 23.32 2.76 -9.56
N LEU A 225 23.35 1.44 -9.39
CA LEU A 225 24.56 0.64 -9.55
C LEU A 225 25.08 0.67 -10.99
N ASP A 226 24.20 0.57 -11.99
CA ASP A 226 24.64 0.60 -13.38
C ASP A 226 25.31 1.93 -13.75
N PHE A 227 24.76 3.05 -13.29
CA PHE A 227 25.36 4.36 -13.50
C PHE A 227 26.71 4.49 -12.78
N THR A 228 26.78 4.08 -11.51
CA THR A 228 28.00 4.23 -10.69
C THR A 228 29.15 3.32 -11.14
N VAL A 229 28.84 2.11 -11.62
CA VAL A 229 29.85 1.14 -12.08
C VAL A 229 30.21 1.35 -13.55
N ASN A 230 29.21 1.55 -14.41
CA ASN A 230 29.40 1.52 -15.87
C ASN A 230 29.22 2.89 -16.55
N GLY A 231 28.80 3.94 -15.82
CA GLY A 231 28.51 5.27 -16.38
C GLY A 231 27.28 5.32 -17.28
N ARG A 232 26.48 4.24 -17.32
CA ARG A 232 25.30 4.14 -18.19
C ARG A 232 24.10 4.81 -17.55
N ARG A 233 23.45 5.71 -18.28
CA ARG A 233 22.15 6.24 -17.87
C ARG A 233 21.06 5.24 -18.25
N TYR A 234 20.07 5.08 -17.38
CA TYR A 234 19.03 4.06 -17.53
C TYR A 234 18.36 4.13 -18.92
N ARG A 235 17.75 5.26 -19.27
CA ARG A 235 17.03 5.44 -20.55
C ARG A 235 17.88 5.55 -21.83
N GLU A 236 19.19 5.32 -21.76
CA GLU A 236 20.07 5.34 -22.95
C GLU A 236 20.37 3.93 -23.50
N THR A 237 19.81 2.87 -22.89
CA THR A 237 20.30 1.48 -23.05
C THR A 237 19.21 0.45 -23.39
N GLY A 238 18.22 0.81 -24.20
CA GLY A 238 17.10 -0.10 -24.51
C GLY A 238 16.15 -0.30 -23.32
N ASN A 239 16.18 0.62 -22.36
CA ASN A 239 15.30 0.68 -21.20
C ASN A 239 14.34 1.89 -21.31
N PRO A 240 13.17 1.83 -20.66
CA PRO A 240 12.62 0.69 -19.90
C PRO A 240 12.25 -0.49 -20.82
N PRO A 241 12.37 -1.74 -20.35
CA PRO A 241 12.10 -2.92 -21.17
C PRO A 241 10.60 -3.30 -21.25
N GLY A 242 9.71 -2.52 -20.64
CA GLY A 242 8.31 -2.90 -20.43
C GLY A 242 8.24 -4.18 -19.60
N ASN A 243 7.54 -5.20 -20.10
CA ASN A 243 7.38 -6.50 -19.45
C ASN A 243 8.50 -7.50 -19.80
N ARG A 244 9.47 -7.13 -20.65
CA ARG A 244 10.56 -8.01 -21.07
C ARG A 244 11.59 -8.22 -19.96
N SER A 245 12.15 -9.43 -19.89
CA SER A 245 13.18 -9.75 -18.90
C SER A 245 14.59 -9.38 -19.38
N VAL A 246 15.19 -8.40 -18.72
CA VAL A 246 16.59 -7.98 -18.97
C VAL A 246 17.61 -8.84 -18.21
N TRP A 247 17.25 -9.34 -17.02
CA TRP A 247 18.12 -10.20 -16.22
C TRP A 247 17.34 -11.05 -15.19
N PRO A 248 17.45 -12.39 -15.19
CA PRO A 248 18.07 -13.20 -16.25
C PRO A 248 17.30 -13.05 -17.57
N GLN A 249 18.00 -13.12 -18.72
CA GLN A 249 17.35 -13.01 -20.02
C GLN A 249 16.42 -14.20 -20.26
N ALA A 250 15.19 -13.92 -20.69
CA ALA A 250 14.15 -14.91 -20.97
C ALA A 250 13.29 -14.42 -22.14
N VAL A 251 13.05 -15.30 -23.11
CA VAL A 251 12.20 -15.01 -24.27
C VAL A 251 11.46 -16.30 -24.69
N PRO A 252 10.12 -16.29 -24.76
CA PRO A 252 9.23 -15.17 -24.40
C PRO A 252 9.27 -14.83 -22.90
N HIS A 253 9.08 -13.55 -22.58
CA HIS A 253 8.79 -13.05 -21.23
C HIS A 253 8.03 -11.74 -21.40
N ASN A 254 6.74 -11.83 -21.74
CA ASN A 254 5.93 -10.65 -22.05
C ASN A 254 4.44 -10.94 -21.85
N THR A 255 3.62 -9.90 -21.93
CA THR A 255 2.16 -9.98 -21.93
C THR A 255 1.62 -9.93 -23.34
N TYR A 256 0.69 -10.82 -23.66
CA TYR A 256 0.10 -10.96 -24.99
C TYR A 256 -1.43 -10.85 -24.91
N PRO A 257 -2.10 -10.29 -25.94
CA PRO A 257 -3.55 -10.12 -25.93
C PRO A 257 -4.24 -11.49 -25.99
N THR A 258 -5.43 -11.58 -25.42
CA THR A 258 -6.30 -12.77 -25.47
C THR A 258 -7.72 -12.35 -25.83
N ALA A 259 -8.63 -13.31 -26.02
CA ALA A 259 -10.00 -13.02 -26.41
C ALA A 259 -10.71 -12.10 -25.39
N GLY A 260 -11.41 -11.09 -25.89
CA GLY A 260 -12.14 -10.10 -25.09
C GLY A 260 -11.61 -8.69 -25.29
N ASP A 261 -12.09 -7.77 -24.44
CA ASP A 261 -11.66 -6.37 -24.43
C ASP A 261 -10.61 -6.18 -23.35
N ASP A 262 -9.42 -5.70 -23.74
CA ASP A 262 -8.28 -5.44 -22.85
C ASP A 262 -7.87 -6.62 -21.93
N ASN A 263 -7.99 -7.85 -22.44
CA ASN A 263 -7.58 -9.07 -21.73
C ASN A 263 -6.21 -9.55 -22.18
N TRP A 264 -5.35 -9.91 -21.22
CA TRP A 264 -3.96 -10.27 -21.49
C TRP A 264 -3.50 -11.51 -20.72
N ILE A 265 -2.48 -12.19 -21.26
CA ILE A 265 -1.78 -13.30 -20.61
C ILE A 265 -0.28 -13.04 -20.58
N MET A 266 0.34 -13.16 -19.42
CA MET A 266 1.79 -13.23 -19.26
C MET A 266 2.27 -14.64 -19.60
N ILE A 267 3.26 -14.77 -20.48
CA ILE A 267 3.90 -16.05 -20.81
C ILE A 267 5.41 -15.91 -20.62
N THR A 268 6.04 -16.90 -20.02
CA THR A 268 7.48 -16.90 -19.72
C THR A 268 8.13 -18.22 -20.09
N CYS A 269 9.29 -18.16 -20.74
CA CYS A 269 10.21 -19.28 -20.95
C CYS A 269 11.63 -18.86 -20.56
N THR A 270 12.11 -19.46 -19.47
CA THR A 270 13.46 -19.27 -18.90
C THR A 270 14.42 -20.40 -19.26
N SER A 271 13.92 -21.53 -19.79
CA SER A 271 14.72 -22.68 -20.19
C SER A 271 14.37 -23.19 -21.59
N ASP A 272 15.28 -23.99 -22.18
CA ASP A 272 15.01 -24.64 -23.47
C ASP A 272 13.87 -25.66 -23.37
N ALA A 273 13.71 -26.34 -22.22
CA ALA A 273 12.60 -27.27 -22.00
C ALA A 273 11.23 -26.55 -22.01
N GLU A 274 11.12 -25.41 -21.33
CA GLU A 274 9.91 -24.57 -21.36
C GLU A 274 9.64 -24.04 -22.77
N TRP A 275 10.67 -23.63 -23.50
CA TRP A 275 10.55 -23.19 -24.89
C TRP A 275 10.06 -24.31 -25.82
N GLU A 276 10.62 -25.52 -25.67
CA GLU A 276 10.18 -26.69 -26.44
C GLU A 276 8.72 -27.03 -26.16
N ALA A 277 8.32 -27.06 -24.89
CA ALA A 277 6.95 -27.30 -24.47
C ALA A 277 5.99 -26.21 -25.00
N PHE A 278 6.41 -24.95 -24.94
CA PHE A 278 5.65 -23.82 -25.49
C PHE A 278 5.39 -23.99 -26.99
N CYS A 279 6.41 -24.37 -27.76
CA CYS A 279 6.27 -24.60 -29.21
C CYS A 279 5.29 -25.73 -29.55
N GLU A 280 5.21 -26.77 -28.71
CA GLU A 280 4.24 -27.86 -28.89
C GLU A 280 2.83 -27.39 -28.54
N VAL A 281 2.63 -26.71 -27.40
CA VAL A 281 1.31 -26.20 -26.98
C VAL A 281 0.76 -25.14 -27.94
N SER A 282 1.64 -24.35 -28.55
CA SER A 282 1.26 -23.33 -29.52
C SER A 282 0.97 -23.88 -30.91
N ASP A 283 1.15 -25.18 -31.16
CA ASP A 283 1.09 -25.80 -32.49
C ASP A 283 2.10 -25.18 -33.49
N HIS A 284 3.22 -24.64 -32.98
CA HIS A 284 4.34 -24.11 -33.77
C HIS A 284 5.66 -24.88 -33.52
N PRO A 285 5.69 -26.22 -33.66
CA PRO A 285 6.88 -27.02 -33.36
C PRO A 285 8.11 -26.65 -34.22
N HIS A 286 7.88 -26.01 -35.37
CA HIS A 286 8.92 -25.55 -36.29
C HIS A 286 9.76 -24.38 -35.72
N TRP A 287 9.24 -23.59 -34.77
CA TRP A 287 9.99 -22.51 -34.11
C TRP A 287 11.24 -23.02 -33.39
N ARG A 288 11.25 -24.27 -32.91
CA ARG A 288 12.43 -24.91 -32.31
C ARG A 288 13.61 -25.06 -33.28
N THR A 289 13.32 -25.17 -34.58
CA THR A 289 14.33 -25.37 -35.63
C THR A 289 14.56 -24.13 -36.48
N ASP A 290 13.69 -23.13 -36.36
CA ASP A 290 13.84 -21.85 -37.05
C ASP A 290 15.10 -21.14 -36.51
N ARG A 291 15.98 -20.73 -37.42
CA ARG A 291 17.24 -20.06 -37.06
C ARG A 291 17.03 -18.76 -36.27
N ARG A 292 15.84 -18.15 -36.37
CA ARG A 292 15.44 -16.96 -35.61
C ARG A 292 15.11 -17.29 -34.14
N PHE A 293 14.57 -18.47 -33.84
CA PHE A 293 13.99 -18.77 -32.52
C PHE A 293 14.57 -20.02 -31.81
N ALA A 294 15.40 -20.80 -32.48
CA ALA A 294 15.94 -22.07 -31.98
C ALA A 294 16.79 -21.95 -30.70
N THR A 295 17.38 -20.79 -30.43
CA THR A 295 18.25 -20.56 -29.25
C THR A 295 17.87 -19.25 -28.57
N LEU A 296 18.08 -19.15 -27.25
CA LEU A 296 17.80 -17.91 -26.51
C LEU A 296 18.50 -16.67 -27.13
N PRO A 297 19.81 -16.70 -27.50
CA PRO A 297 20.43 -15.55 -28.17
C PRO A 297 19.81 -15.20 -29.53
N ALA A 298 19.24 -16.17 -30.24
CA ALA A 298 18.49 -15.91 -31.46
C ALA A 298 17.15 -15.25 -31.14
N ARG A 299 16.39 -15.81 -30.18
CA ARG A 299 15.11 -15.23 -29.71
C ARG A 299 15.28 -13.79 -29.26
N LEU A 300 16.30 -13.46 -28.49
CA LEU A 300 16.60 -12.08 -28.05
C LEU A 300 16.85 -11.12 -29.22
N ARG A 301 17.47 -11.56 -30.31
CA ARG A 301 17.70 -10.71 -31.51
C ARG A 301 16.44 -10.51 -32.35
N HIS A 302 15.48 -11.43 -32.23
CA HIS A 302 14.23 -11.46 -32.98
C HIS A 302 13.02 -11.35 -32.05
N GLU A 303 13.18 -10.69 -30.90
CA GLU A 303 12.17 -10.69 -29.83
C GLU A 303 10.89 -9.98 -30.26
N ASP A 304 10.98 -8.84 -30.93
CA ASP A 304 9.82 -8.12 -31.48
C ASP A 304 9.01 -9.00 -32.46
N GLU A 305 9.73 -9.73 -33.33
CA GLU A 305 9.13 -10.61 -34.34
C GLU A 305 8.48 -11.85 -33.71
N LEU A 306 9.10 -12.40 -32.66
CA LEU A 306 8.53 -13.50 -31.90
C LEU A 306 7.32 -13.04 -31.09
N ASP A 307 7.41 -11.87 -30.43
CA ASP A 307 6.31 -11.30 -29.65
C ASP A 307 5.08 -11.04 -30.52
N GLU A 308 5.25 -10.54 -31.75
CA GLU A 308 4.16 -10.35 -32.71
C GLU A 308 3.48 -11.68 -33.08
N GLN A 309 4.28 -12.73 -33.34
CA GLN A 309 3.75 -14.05 -33.67
C GLN A 309 3.01 -14.70 -32.49
N ILE A 310 3.56 -14.60 -31.28
CA ILE A 310 2.90 -15.10 -30.07
C ILE A 310 1.61 -14.31 -29.81
N GLY A 311 1.65 -12.99 -29.90
CA GLY A 311 0.47 -12.14 -29.74
C GLY A 311 -0.64 -12.46 -30.75
N SER A 312 -0.29 -12.71 -32.00
CA SER A 312 -1.25 -13.14 -33.03
C SER A 312 -1.90 -14.49 -32.68
N TRP A 313 -1.12 -15.43 -32.15
CA TRP A 313 -1.62 -16.73 -31.72
C TRP A 313 -2.51 -16.66 -30.48
N THR A 314 -2.17 -15.84 -29.48
CA THR A 314 -2.96 -15.74 -28.23
C THR A 314 -4.26 -14.94 -28.39
N ALA A 315 -4.31 -13.95 -29.29
CA ALA A 315 -5.38 -12.96 -29.38
C ALA A 315 -6.81 -13.54 -29.50
N GLY A 316 -6.97 -14.70 -30.15
CA GLY A 316 -8.27 -15.35 -30.34
C GLY A 316 -8.66 -16.36 -29.25
N GLN A 317 -7.81 -16.58 -28.25
CA GLN A 317 -7.95 -17.66 -27.27
C GLN A 317 -8.51 -17.16 -25.94
N ASP A 318 -9.29 -18.01 -25.26
CA ASP A 318 -9.67 -17.74 -23.86
C ASP A 318 -8.43 -17.78 -22.96
N GLY A 319 -8.14 -16.66 -22.28
CA GLY A 319 -6.90 -16.50 -21.53
C GLY A 319 -6.74 -17.49 -20.37
N ARG A 320 -7.82 -17.86 -19.67
CA ARG A 320 -7.76 -18.80 -18.54
C ARG A 320 -7.57 -20.24 -19.00
N ALA A 321 -8.30 -20.66 -20.04
CA ALA A 321 -8.10 -21.97 -20.65
C ALA A 321 -6.70 -22.10 -21.26
N LEU A 322 -6.19 -21.04 -21.89
CA LEU A 322 -4.83 -21.00 -22.40
C LEU A 322 -3.79 -21.09 -21.28
N MET A 323 -3.95 -20.30 -20.21
CA MET A 323 -3.09 -20.37 -19.01
C MET A 323 -3.01 -21.79 -18.46
N GLN A 324 -4.15 -22.47 -18.30
CA GLN A 324 -4.21 -23.85 -17.80
C GLN A 324 -3.51 -24.84 -18.74
N ARG A 325 -3.67 -24.69 -20.06
CA ARG A 325 -3.00 -25.53 -21.07
C ARG A 325 -1.48 -25.36 -21.03
N LEU A 326 -0.99 -24.13 -20.91
CA LEU A 326 0.43 -23.82 -20.82
C LEU A 326 1.03 -24.38 -19.52
N GLN A 327 0.38 -24.14 -18.38
CA GLN A 327 0.81 -24.65 -17.08
C GLN A 327 0.82 -26.18 -17.02
N ALA A 328 -0.14 -26.86 -17.66
CA ALA A 328 -0.18 -28.31 -17.75
C ALA A 328 0.99 -28.91 -18.56
N ALA A 329 1.67 -28.09 -19.35
CA ALA A 329 2.88 -28.44 -20.10
C ALA A 329 4.16 -27.85 -19.46
N ASP A 330 4.09 -27.47 -18.18
CA ASP A 330 5.20 -26.85 -17.43
C ASP A 330 5.70 -25.51 -18.02
N VAL A 331 4.86 -24.80 -18.78
CA VAL A 331 5.16 -23.44 -19.25
C VAL A 331 4.55 -22.41 -18.29
N PRO A 332 5.38 -21.58 -17.62
CA PRO A 332 4.86 -20.51 -16.75
C PRO A 332 3.99 -19.52 -17.52
N ALA A 333 2.73 -19.43 -17.12
CA ALA A 333 1.77 -18.49 -17.69
C ALA A 333 0.78 -18.00 -16.63
N GLY A 334 0.25 -16.80 -16.79
CA GLY A 334 -0.74 -16.21 -15.89
C GLY A 334 -1.59 -15.15 -16.60
N VAL A 335 -2.90 -15.18 -16.42
CA VAL A 335 -3.75 -14.08 -16.90
C VAL A 335 -3.42 -12.79 -16.16
N VAL A 336 -3.38 -11.66 -16.88
CA VAL A 336 -3.23 -10.35 -16.28
C VAL A 336 -4.56 -10.00 -15.63
N GLN A 337 -4.60 -10.04 -14.29
CA GLN A 337 -5.84 -9.92 -13.53
C GLN A 337 -6.32 -8.47 -13.42
N ASN A 338 -7.64 -8.29 -13.50
CA ASN A 338 -8.32 -7.03 -13.20
C ASN A 338 -9.21 -7.14 -11.94
N GLY A 339 -9.94 -6.08 -11.59
CA GLY A 339 -10.79 -6.06 -10.39
C GLY A 339 -11.89 -7.12 -10.37
N VAL A 340 -12.44 -7.49 -11.53
CA VAL A 340 -13.44 -8.58 -11.62
C VAL A 340 -12.78 -9.93 -11.34
N ASP A 341 -11.55 -10.11 -11.81
CA ASP A 341 -10.81 -11.35 -11.57
C ASP A 341 -10.50 -11.57 -10.11
N LEU A 342 -10.01 -10.53 -9.43
CA LEU A 342 -9.65 -10.57 -8.01
C LEU A 342 -10.86 -10.81 -7.10
N VAL A 343 -12.05 -10.39 -7.52
CA VAL A 343 -13.29 -10.48 -6.71
C VAL A 343 -14.12 -11.71 -7.03
N VAL A 344 -14.18 -12.12 -8.31
CA VAL A 344 -15.14 -13.13 -8.79
C VAL A 344 -14.44 -14.35 -9.36
N ASN A 345 -13.45 -14.16 -10.23
CA ASN A 345 -13.04 -15.23 -11.15
C ASN A 345 -11.81 -16.04 -10.68
N ASP A 346 -10.99 -15.53 -9.76
CA ASP A 346 -9.76 -16.21 -9.34
C ASP A 346 -10.00 -17.21 -8.18
N PRO A 347 -9.91 -18.53 -8.43
CA PRO A 347 -10.09 -19.54 -7.40
C PRO A 347 -9.01 -19.47 -6.30
N GLN A 348 -7.80 -19.00 -6.61
CA GLN A 348 -6.74 -18.83 -5.62
C GLN A 348 -7.04 -17.66 -4.68
N MET A 349 -7.55 -16.53 -5.19
CA MET A 349 -7.97 -15.40 -4.34
C MET A 349 -9.18 -15.78 -3.48
N ASN A 350 -10.14 -16.53 -4.04
CA ASN A 350 -11.29 -17.06 -3.30
C ASN A 350 -10.84 -18.01 -2.17
N ALA A 351 -9.92 -18.94 -2.45
CA ALA A 351 -9.39 -19.86 -1.44
C ALA A 351 -8.57 -19.17 -0.34
N ARG A 352 -8.09 -17.96 -0.60
CA ARG A 352 -7.36 -17.12 0.36
C ARG A 352 -8.24 -16.11 1.09
N GLU A 353 -9.54 -16.11 0.81
CA GLU A 353 -10.51 -15.15 1.39
C GLU A 353 -10.08 -13.71 1.14
N TRP A 354 -9.53 -13.43 -0.06
CA TRP A 354 -9.04 -12.11 -0.41
C TRP A 354 -10.16 -11.07 -0.47
N THR A 355 -11.39 -11.47 -0.81
CA THR A 355 -12.53 -10.56 -0.78
C THR A 355 -13.37 -10.88 0.45
N VAL A 356 -13.63 -9.87 1.27
CA VAL A 356 -14.42 -9.97 2.49
C VAL A 356 -15.62 -9.03 2.44
N THR A 357 -16.73 -9.48 3.00
CA THR A 357 -17.94 -8.68 3.17
C THR A 357 -17.86 -7.88 4.45
N ARG A 358 -18.13 -6.58 4.40
CA ARG A 358 -18.20 -5.71 5.57
C ARG A 358 -19.51 -4.94 5.58
N ASP A 359 -20.10 -4.82 6.77
CA ASP A 359 -21.27 -3.98 6.99
C ASP A 359 -20.82 -2.62 7.55
N HIS A 360 -21.19 -1.55 6.86
CA HIS A 360 -20.90 -0.17 7.26
C HIS A 360 -22.21 0.58 7.53
N PRO A 361 -22.31 1.36 8.63
CA PRO A 361 -23.57 1.98 9.05
C PRO A 361 -24.23 2.91 8.02
N VAL A 362 -23.43 3.58 7.16
CA VAL A 362 -23.93 4.45 6.07
C VAL A 362 -24.02 3.74 4.70
N ILE A 363 -22.96 3.07 4.25
CA ILE A 363 -22.93 2.43 2.92
C ILE A 363 -23.38 0.96 2.90
N GLY A 364 -23.86 0.43 4.03
CA GLY A 364 -24.34 -0.94 4.17
C GLY A 364 -23.28 -2.01 3.87
N GLU A 365 -23.77 -3.19 3.54
CA GLU A 365 -22.95 -4.34 3.17
C GLU A 365 -22.21 -4.10 1.84
N HIS A 366 -20.90 -4.27 1.83
CA HIS A 366 -20.06 -4.14 0.64
C HIS A 366 -18.86 -5.06 0.69
N LEU A 367 -18.32 -5.39 -0.49
CA LEU A 367 -17.10 -6.18 -0.63
C LEU A 367 -15.87 -5.28 -0.58
N THR A 368 -14.83 -5.74 0.11
CA THR A 368 -13.51 -5.08 0.19
C THR A 368 -12.41 -6.12 0.30
N ASP A 369 -11.15 -5.71 0.23
CA ASP A 369 -10.01 -6.60 0.40
C ASP A 369 -9.89 -7.15 1.83
N GLY A 370 -9.40 -8.38 1.94
CA GLY A 370 -8.98 -9.02 3.18
C GLY A 370 -7.56 -8.60 3.57
N LEU A 371 -7.05 -9.20 4.64
CA LEU A 371 -5.68 -8.96 5.09
C LEU A 371 -4.71 -9.87 4.31
N GLN A 372 -3.66 -9.29 3.73
CA GLN A 372 -2.64 -10.02 2.96
C GLN A 372 -1.70 -10.90 3.81
N ILE A 373 -1.85 -10.88 5.14
CA ILE A 373 -0.96 -11.53 6.12
C ILE A 373 -1.75 -12.55 6.94
N HIS A 374 -1.30 -13.81 6.94
CA HIS A 374 -1.92 -14.89 7.72
C HIS A 374 -0.90 -15.44 8.74
N PHE A 375 -1.16 -15.21 10.02
CA PHE A 375 -0.36 -15.78 11.11
C PHE A 375 -0.95 -17.11 11.56
N SER A 376 -0.11 -18.12 11.75
CA SER A 376 -0.55 -19.45 12.21
C SER A 376 -0.95 -19.52 13.68
N ARG A 377 -0.60 -18.51 14.50
CA ARG A 377 -0.84 -18.52 15.97
C ARG A 377 -1.61 -17.32 16.51
N THR A 378 -1.60 -16.20 15.79
CA THR A 378 -2.18 -14.93 16.23
C THR A 378 -2.99 -14.36 15.06
N PRO A 379 -4.12 -15.01 14.70
CA PRO A 379 -4.93 -14.52 13.59
C PRO A 379 -5.37 -13.08 13.87
N ALA A 380 -5.21 -12.22 12.88
CA ALA A 380 -5.77 -10.88 12.93
C ALA A 380 -7.29 -10.99 12.86
N HIS A 381 -7.99 -10.45 13.86
CA HIS A 381 -9.43 -10.67 14.03
C HIS A 381 -10.19 -9.36 14.28
N ARG A 382 -9.86 -8.29 13.54
CA ARG A 382 -10.64 -7.06 13.55
C ARG A 382 -11.34 -6.86 12.21
N ASP A 383 -12.66 -6.89 12.27
CA ASP A 383 -13.54 -6.65 11.14
C ASP A 383 -14.47 -5.47 11.43
N ARG A 384 -13.89 -4.29 11.61
CA ARG A 384 -14.64 -3.04 11.70
C ARG A 384 -14.57 -2.30 10.36
N PRO A 385 -15.69 -1.71 9.90
CA PRO A 385 -15.68 -0.84 8.74
C PRO A 385 -14.88 0.44 9.01
N GLY A 386 -14.73 1.28 7.99
CA GLY A 386 -14.29 2.65 8.21
C GLY A 386 -15.21 3.38 9.20
N PRO A 387 -14.67 4.22 10.09
CA PRO A 387 -15.46 4.85 11.15
C PRO A 387 -16.22 6.09 10.63
N PRO A 388 -17.55 6.20 10.85
CA PRO A 388 -18.23 7.47 10.80
C PRO A 388 -17.51 8.57 11.58
N LEU A 389 -17.56 9.80 11.08
CA LEU A 389 -16.91 10.94 11.70
C LEU A 389 -17.33 11.09 13.17
N GLY A 390 -16.35 11.13 14.08
CA GLY A 390 -16.58 11.35 15.51
C GLY A 390 -17.25 10.20 16.27
N GLU A 391 -17.42 9.02 15.64
CA GLU A 391 -18.12 7.88 16.25
C GLU A 391 -17.60 7.48 17.65
N ALA A 392 -16.32 7.74 17.91
CA ALA A 392 -15.64 7.31 19.12
C ALA A 392 -15.42 8.45 20.11
N ASN A 393 -16.01 9.63 19.89
CA ASN A 393 -15.89 10.78 20.80
C ASN A 393 -16.23 10.39 22.24
N GLN A 394 -17.39 9.78 22.49
CA GLN A 394 -17.79 9.40 23.85
C GLN A 394 -16.80 8.40 24.48
N TYR A 395 -16.44 7.35 23.76
CA TYR A 395 -15.49 6.34 24.26
C TYR A 395 -14.12 6.96 24.59
N VAL A 396 -13.56 7.76 23.68
CA VAL A 396 -12.23 8.31 23.88
C VAL A 396 -12.23 9.39 24.96
N PHE A 397 -13.16 10.35 24.91
CA PHE A 397 -13.12 11.49 25.84
C PHE A 397 -13.65 11.14 27.24
N ALA A 398 -14.74 10.38 27.34
CA ALA A 398 -15.33 10.04 28.64
C ALA A 398 -14.63 8.82 29.26
N GLU A 399 -14.56 7.70 28.55
CA GLU A 399 -14.09 6.44 29.14
C GLU A 399 -12.57 6.36 29.20
N LEU A 400 -11.87 6.67 28.10
CA LEU A 400 -10.41 6.57 28.04
C LEU A 400 -9.70 7.74 28.73
N LEU A 401 -10.18 8.97 28.53
CA LEU A 401 -9.56 10.19 29.09
C LEU A 401 -10.22 10.68 30.39
N GLY A 402 -11.34 10.09 30.81
CA GLY A 402 -11.96 10.37 32.11
C GLY A 402 -12.60 11.76 32.22
N LEU A 403 -13.03 12.36 31.11
CA LEU A 403 -13.75 13.63 31.15
C LEU A 403 -15.22 13.42 31.57
N SER A 404 -15.77 14.38 32.31
CA SER A 404 -17.20 14.39 32.59
C SER A 404 -18.00 14.85 31.38
N ASP A 405 -19.27 14.46 31.31
CA ASP A 405 -20.18 14.89 30.23
C ASP A 405 -20.29 16.42 30.19
N GLU A 406 -20.25 17.10 31.33
CA GLU A 406 -20.23 18.58 31.38
C GLU A 406 -18.99 19.15 30.70
N ARG A 407 -17.80 18.56 30.95
CA ARG A 407 -16.57 19.04 30.32
C ARG A 407 -16.57 18.77 28.81
N ILE A 408 -17.11 17.63 28.38
CA ILE A 408 -17.25 17.31 26.94
C ILE A 408 -18.19 18.34 26.29
N ALA A 409 -19.33 18.64 26.90
CA ALA A 409 -20.27 19.65 26.40
C ALA A 409 -19.63 21.05 26.32
N GLU A 410 -18.83 21.45 27.32
CA GLU A 410 -18.08 22.72 27.26
C GLU A 410 -17.09 22.77 26.09
N LEU A 411 -16.36 21.69 25.85
CA LEU A 411 -15.37 21.58 24.77
C LEU A 411 -16.02 21.57 23.38
N GLN A 412 -17.22 21.01 23.27
CA GLN A 412 -18.02 21.11 22.04
C GLN A 412 -18.51 22.55 21.82
N MET A 413 -19.05 23.19 22.87
CA MET A 413 -19.57 24.55 22.78
C MET A 413 -18.48 25.58 22.42
N ASN A 414 -17.23 25.36 22.84
CA ASN A 414 -16.13 26.28 22.55
C ASN A 414 -15.35 25.94 21.26
N GLY A 415 -15.72 24.85 20.56
CA GLY A 415 -15.11 24.45 19.30
C GLY A 415 -13.74 23.78 19.43
N ALA A 416 -13.38 23.30 20.62
CA ALA A 416 -12.21 22.45 20.84
C ALA A 416 -12.39 21.04 20.26
N MET A 417 -13.63 20.57 20.20
CA MET A 417 -14.08 19.32 19.57
C MET A 417 -15.48 19.52 18.99
N GLY A 418 -16.00 18.52 18.29
CA GLY A 418 -17.38 18.49 17.77
C GLY A 418 -17.92 17.10 17.78
#